data_AF-A0A3M0YPE1-F1
#
_entry.id   AF-A0A3M0YPE1-F1
#
_cell.length_a   1.000
_cell.length_b   1.000
_cell.length_c   1.000
_cell.angle_alpha   90.00
_cell.angle_beta   90.00
_cell.angle_gamma   90.00
#
_symmetry.space_group_name_H-M   'P 1'
#
loop_
_entity.id
_entity.type
_entity.pdbx_description
1 polymer ?
#
loop_
_entity_poly.entity_id
_entity_poly.type
_entity_poly.pdbx_seq_one_letter_code
_entity_poly.pdbx_strand_id
1 'polypeptide(L)'
;MSLTQTTAQQRTLFVRAGASGDGSSWAAALGSLSEALQQAHRGDQIWVAEGTYRPGHERTATFHIPAGVAVYGGFAGTENALDQRNPDAHPTILSGEIGQPGIEDNVYSVVTIGAADADTRLDGFVIAHGNAFDKGDDGDPHRCGGGLYVDGSKGAARPVIAHCVFRNNTARVGGAVYLNGRRGTCEPLFVHCRFEGNKAGVDGGAVFTDARDGGSAKPVFRFCHFEENEATYGGALVNAAGNGECMVTAEQTAFHHNMALAKGGAIYDVNASRRCRTQLTDCIFERNLPDDHSEVFMGYSSMNRQLYRLDRGKE
;
A
#
# COMPACT_ATOMS: atom_id res chain seq x y z
N MET A 1 13.53 43.43 13.12
CA MET A 1 13.00 42.86 11.86
C MET A 1 12.10 41.70 12.22
N SER A 2 10.78 41.93 12.22
CA SER A 2 9.80 40.86 12.41
C SER A 2 9.73 40.09 11.10
N LEU A 3 10.18 38.84 11.12
CA LEU A 3 9.94 37.90 10.03
C LEU A 3 8.47 37.52 10.12
N THR A 4 7.64 38.16 9.31
CA THR A 4 6.32 37.63 8.97
C THR A 4 6.55 36.28 8.30
N GLN A 5 6.34 35.19 9.04
CA GLN A 5 6.06 33.90 8.45
C GLN A 5 4.75 34.04 7.68
N THR A 6 4.85 34.23 6.38
CA THR A 6 3.72 34.02 5.49
C THR A 6 3.36 32.55 5.59
N THR A 7 2.32 32.20 6.35
CA THR A 7 1.68 30.89 6.22
C THR A 7 1.27 30.76 4.76
N ALA A 8 1.98 29.91 4.01
CA ALA A 8 1.57 29.56 2.66
C ALA A 8 0.15 29.00 2.74
N GLN A 9 -0.78 29.61 2.01
CA GLN A 9 -2.16 29.16 1.94
C GLN A 9 -2.16 27.76 1.31
N GLN A 10 -2.79 26.79 1.98
CA GLN A 10 -2.99 25.44 1.47
C GLN A 10 -3.58 25.51 0.06
N ARG A 11 -2.87 24.99 -0.94
CA ARG A 11 -3.36 24.95 -2.32
C ARG A 11 -4.04 23.61 -2.59
N THR A 12 -5.02 23.63 -3.47
CA THR A 12 -5.59 22.42 -4.07
C THR A 12 -5.20 22.42 -5.54
N LEU A 13 -4.45 21.39 -5.97
CA LEU A 13 -4.11 21.17 -7.37
C LEU A 13 -5.11 20.17 -7.97
N PHE A 14 -5.69 20.52 -9.11
CA PHE A 14 -6.65 19.69 -9.82
C PHE A 14 -5.99 18.97 -11.00
N VAL A 15 -6.24 17.66 -11.12
CA VAL A 15 -5.62 16.81 -12.14
C VAL A 15 -6.71 16.09 -12.94
N ARG A 16 -6.63 16.16 -14.26
CA ARG A 16 -7.48 15.41 -15.20
C ARG A 16 -6.61 14.91 -16.36
N ALA A 17 -6.64 13.60 -16.60
CA ALA A 17 -5.88 12.99 -17.69
C ALA A 17 -6.13 13.71 -19.03
N GLY A 18 -5.04 14.11 -19.70
CA GLY A 18 -5.09 14.77 -21.01
C GLY A 18 -5.41 16.27 -20.98
N ALA A 19 -5.63 16.88 -19.81
CA ALA A 19 -5.71 18.33 -19.68
C ALA A 19 -4.33 19.00 -19.86
N SER A 20 -4.30 20.33 -19.92
CA SER A 20 -3.05 21.09 -20.15
C SER A 20 -3.02 22.42 -19.39
N GLY A 21 -3.85 22.56 -18.34
CA GLY A 21 -3.91 23.76 -17.53
C GLY A 21 -2.85 23.81 -16.43
N ASP A 22 -2.99 24.75 -15.50
CA ASP A 22 -2.03 25.03 -14.43
C ASP A 22 -2.37 24.34 -13.08
N GLY A 23 -3.49 23.61 -13.03
CA GLY A 23 -3.97 22.91 -11.84
C GLY A 23 -4.76 23.77 -10.87
N SER A 24 -5.09 25.02 -11.19
CA SER A 24 -5.79 25.95 -10.29
C SER A 24 -7.29 25.65 -10.10
N SER A 25 -7.89 24.89 -11.02
CA SER A 25 -9.30 24.49 -10.99
C SER A 25 -9.54 23.27 -11.89
N TRP A 26 -10.72 22.66 -11.84
CA TRP A 26 -11.10 21.61 -12.79
C TRP A 26 -11.10 22.06 -14.26
N ALA A 27 -11.39 23.34 -14.55
CA ALA A 27 -11.35 23.88 -15.90
C ALA A 27 -9.90 24.08 -16.40
N ALA A 28 -8.99 24.36 -15.47
CA ALA A 28 -7.57 24.53 -15.72
C ALA A 28 -6.74 23.37 -15.15
N ALA A 29 -7.27 22.14 -15.15
CA ALA A 29 -6.59 21.01 -14.52
C ALA A 29 -5.25 20.65 -15.19
N LEU A 30 -4.29 20.15 -14.41
CA LEU A 30 -3.06 19.54 -14.91
C LEU A 30 -3.37 18.23 -15.63
N GLY A 31 -2.64 17.95 -16.71
CA GLY A 31 -2.79 16.72 -17.50
C GLY A 31 -2.19 15.47 -16.86
N SER A 32 -1.28 15.67 -15.91
CA SER A 32 -0.45 14.62 -15.33
C SER A 32 -0.42 14.72 -13.81
N LEU A 33 -0.62 13.59 -13.14
CA LEU A 33 -0.44 13.50 -11.69
C LEU A 33 1.05 13.66 -11.31
N SER A 34 1.98 13.16 -12.13
CA SER A 34 3.42 13.32 -11.88
C SER A 34 3.84 14.80 -11.86
N GLU A 35 3.23 15.63 -12.71
CA GLU A 35 3.48 17.09 -12.70
C GLU A 35 2.92 17.76 -11.45
N ALA A 36 1.70 17.39 -11.03
CA ALA A 36 1.10 17.92 -9.80
C ALA A 36 1.93 17.55 -8.56
N LEU A 37 2.42 16.31 -8.48
CA LEU A 37 3.27 15.85 -7.38
C LEU A 37 4.61 16.60 -7.31
N GLN A 38 5.17 17.02 -8.45
CA GLN A 38 6.39 17.84 -8.49
C GLN A 38 6.15 19.29 -8.03
N GLN A 39 4.93 19.81 -8.20
CA GLN A 39 4.55 21.17 -7.81
C GLN A 39 4.02 21.29 -6.38
N ALA A 40 3.59 20.17 -5.79
CA ALA A 40 2.98 20.13 -4.46
C ALA A 40 4.03 20.31 -3.36
N HIS A 41 3.64 21.03 -2.31
CA HIS A 41 4.42 21.22 -1.10
C HIS A 41 3.64 20.76 0.12
N ARG A 42 4.34 20.56 1.24
CA ARG A 42 3.71 20.19 2.52
C ARG A 42 2.49 21.05 2.81
N GLY A 43 1.36 20.41 3.09
CA GLY A 43 0.06 21.03 3.35
C GLY A 43 -0.85 21.11 2.13
N ASP A 44 -0.32 20.99 0.90
CA ASP A 44 -1.13 21.01 -0.31
C ASP A 44 -2.00 19.74 -0.45
N GLN A 45 -3.09 19.89 -1.19
CA GLN A 45 -3.93 18.79 -1.65
C GLN A 45 -3.83 18.63 -3.15
N ILE A 46 -3.93 17.39 -3.63
CA ILE A 46 -4.08 17.08 -5.05
C ILE A 46 -5.38 16.30 -5.25
N TRP A 47 -6.28 16.82 -6.08
CA TRP A 47 -7.57 16.22 -6.41
C TRP A 47 -7.50 15.66 -7.83
N VAL A 48 -7.71 14.36 -7.96
CA VAL A 48 -7.48 13.62 -9.20
C VAL A 48 -8.80 13.09 -9.74
N ALA A 49 -9.19 13.53 -10.93
CA ALA A 49 -10.38 13.05 -11.62
C ALA A 49 -10.25 11.56 -11.98
N GLU A 50 -11.38 10.89 -12.20
CA GLU A 50 -11.45 9.54 -12.73
C GLU A 50 -10.58 9.35 -13.98
N GLY A 51 -10.12 8.12 -14.17
CA GLY A 51 -9.25 7.75 -15.28
C GLY A 51 -7.98 7.03 -14.84
N THR A 52 -7.16 6.69 -15.83
CA THR A 52 -5.92 5.92 -15.62
C THR A 52 -4.70 6.82 -15.79
N TYR A 53 -3.88 6.88 -14.75
CA TYR A 53 -2.66 7.68 -14.69
C TYR A 53 -1.45 6.75 -14.65
N ARG A 54 -0.44 7.11 -15.44
CA ARG A 54 0.84 6.39 -15.55
C ARG A 54 1.97 7.28 -15.06
N PRO A 55 2.94 6.76 -14.29
CA PRO A 55 3.97 7.61 -13.68
C PRO A 55 5.04 8.08 -14.67
N GLY A 56 5.21 7.39 -15.80
CA GLY A 56 6.19 7.70 -16.84
C GLY A 56 6.25 6.61 -17.92
N HIS A 57 7.40 6.50 -18.59
CA HIS A 57 7.65 5.52 -19.67
C HIS A 57 8.78 4.53 -19.37
N GLU A 58 9.35 4.60 -18.17
CA GLU A 58 10.44 3.75 -17.71
C GLU A 58 9.97 2.91 -16.53
N ARG A 59 10.52 1.70 -16.37
CA ARG A 59 10.14 0.81 -15.25
C ARG A 59 10.47 1.39 -13.88
N THR A 60 11.42 2.31 -13.81
CA THR A 60 11.81 3.02 -12.59
C THR A 60 10.90 4.21 -12.26
N ALA A 61 9.98 4.59 -13.16
CA ALA A 61 9.04 5.66 -12.91
C ALA A 61 8.06 5.28 -11.79
N THR A 62 7.70 6.25 -10.96
CA THR A 62 6.79 6.05 -9.82
C THR A 62 6.05 7.34 -9.51
N PHE A 63 4.86 7.23 -8.93
CA PHE A 63 4.21 8.35 -8.27
C PHE A 63 4.82 8.52 -6.88
N HIS A 64 5.78 9.44 -6.76
CA HIS A 64 6.35 9.80 -5.47
C HIS A 64 5.43 10.77 -4.73
N ILE A 65 4.83 10.35 -3.62
CA ILE A 65 3.98 11.22 -2.80
C ILE A 65 4.86 12.04 -1.83
N PRO A 66 4.91 13.38 -1.96
CA PRO A 66 5.73 14.21 -1.09
C PRO A 66 5.24 14.19 0.37
N ALA A 67 6.15 14.38 1.31
CA ALA A 67 5.82 14.43 2.73
C ALA A 67 4.84 15.58 3.06
N GLY A 68 3.79 15.26 3.81
CA GLY A 68 2.70 16.15 4.21
C GLY A 68 1.78 16.61 3.08
N VAL A 69 1.79 15.94 1.92
CA VAL A 69 0.83 16.18 0.83
C VAL A 69 -0.30 15.16 0.92
N ALA A 70 -1.53 15.62 0.71
CA ALA A 70 -2.71 14.77 0.64
C ALA A 70 -3.19 14.61 -0.81
N VAL A 71 -3.28 13.38 -1.30
CA VAL A 71 -3.66 13.05 -2.66
C VAL A 71 -4.96 12.25 -2.63
N TYR A 72 -5.96 12.73 -3.37
CA TYR A 72 -7.34 12.22 -3.35
C TYR A 72 -7.80 11.85 -4.76
N GLY A 73 -8.22 10.60 -4.96
CA GLY A 73 -8.93 10.11 -6.15
C GLY A 73 -10.44 10.07 -5.91
N GLY A 74 -11.21 9.77 -6.96
CA GLY A 74 -12.66 9.61 -6.85
C GLY A 74 -13.50 10.80 -7.28
N PHE A 75 -12.97 11.69 -8.12
CA PHE A 75 -13.69 12.87 -8.62
C PHE A 75 -14.18 12.68 -10.05
N ALA A 76 -15.40 13.12 -10.37
CA ALA A 76 -15.85 13.35 -11.75
C ALA A 76 -15.11 14.53 -12.41
N GLY A 77 -14.58 15.44 -11.60
CA GLY A 77 -13.90 16.65 -12.04
C GLY A 77 -14.84 17.87 -12.15
N THR A 78 -15.87 17.90 -11.31
CA THR A 78 -16.82 19.02 -11.22
C THR A 78 -17.07 19.46 -9.78
N GLU A 79 -16.56 18.72 -8.83
CA GLU A 79 -16.75 18.89 -7.40
C GLU A 79 -16.08 20.16 -6.90
N ASN A 80 -16.73 20.83 -5.95
CA ASN A 80 -16.18 22.00 -5.26
C ASN A 80 -15.82 21.72 -3.79
N ALA A 81 -16.06 20.50 -3.32
CA ALA A 81 -15.77 20.08 -1.96
C ALA A 81 -15.23 18.63 -1.93
N LEU A 82 -14.39 18.34 -0.92
CA LEU A 82 -13.68 17.08 -0.80
C LEU A 82 -14.62 15.88 -0.53
N ASP A 83 -15.76 16.13 0.12
CA ASP A 83 -16.78 15.14 0.50
C ASP A 83 -17.77 14.82 -0.62
N GLN A 84 -17.71 15.51 -1.76
CA GLN A 84 -18.51 15.22 -2.94
C GLN A 84 -17.93 14.06 -3.79
N ARG A 85 -16.71 13.63 -3.50
CA ARG A 85 -16.09 12.49 -4.18
C ARG A 85 -16.93 11.23 -4.04
N ASN A 86 -16.83 10.39 -5.04
CA ASN A 86 -17.34 9.04 -5.01
C ASN A 86 -16.34 8.10 -5.71
N PRO A 87 -15.35 7.54 -4.98
CA PRO A 87 -14.34 6.66 -5.55
C PRO A 87 -14.89 5.42 -6.25
N ASP A 88 -16.07 4.93 -5.85
CA ASP A 88 -16.73 3.78 -6.49
C ASP A 88 -17.35 4.15 -7.84
N ALA A 89 -17.92 5.36 -7.96
CA ALA A 89 -18.51 5.85 -9.20
C ALA A 89 -17.49 6.47 -10.17
N HIS A 90 -16.41 7.02 -9.64
CA HIS A 90 -15.40 7.78 -10.37
C HIS A 90 -13.99 7.22 -10.14
N PRO A 91 -13.72 5.98 -10.59
CA PRO A 91 -12.47 5.29 -10.26
C PRO A 91 -11.24 6.03 -10.79
N THR A 92 -10.29 6.31 -9.91
CA THR A 92 -8.97 6.85 -10.24
C THR A 92 -7.93 5.74 -10.13
N ILE A 93 -7.31 5.36 -11.25
CA ILE A 93 -6.40 4.23 -11.35
C ILE A 93 -4.97 4.75 -11.50
N LEU A 94 -4.09 4.40 -10.56
CA LEU A 94 -2.64 4.52 -10.70
C LEU A 94 -2.12 3.19 -11.24
N SER A 95 -1.65 3.22 -12.49
CA SER A 95 -1.26 2.01 -13.23
C SER A 95 0.25 1.93 -13.39
N GLY A 96 0.81 0.78 -13.06
CA GLY A 96 2.19 0.42 -13.37
C GLY A 96 2.39 -0.06 -14.81
N GLU A 97 1.32 -0.47 -15.49
CA GLU A 97 1.32 -0.79 -16.92
C GLU A 97 1.48 0.48 -17.76
N ILE A 98 2.66 0.63 -18.36
CA ILE A 98 3.13 1.86 -19.01
C ILE A 98 3.32 1.73 -20.52
N GLY A 99 3.10 0.56 -21.11
CA GLY A 99 3.27 0.36 -22.54
C GLY A 99 2.32 -0.70 -23.11
N GLN A 100 2.87 -1.85 -23.50
CA GLN A 100 2.14 -2.92 -24.15
C GLN A 100 1.52 -3.86 -23.12
N PRO A 101 0.31 -4.39 -23.34
CA PRO A 101 -0.33 -5.31 -22.40
C PRO A 101 0.60 -6.45 -21.97
N GLY A 102 0.97 -6.47 -20.68
CA GLY A 102 1.92 -7.44 -20.17
C GLY A 102 2.38 -7.13 -18.76
N ILE A 103 3.49 -7.75 -18.37
CA ILE A 103 4.20 -7.41 -17.12
C ILE A 103 5.62 -6.91 -17.38
N GLU A 104 6.09 -7.01 -18.62
CA GLU A 104 7.47 -6.84 -19.02
C GLU A 104 7.94 -5.38 -18.89
N ASP A 105 7.07 -4.43 -19.18
CA ASP A 105 7.31 -2.99 -19.08
C ASP A 105 6.67 -2.36 -17.84
N ASN A 106 5.89 -3.11 -17.06
CA ASN A 106 5.31 -2.62 -15.81
C ASN A 106 6.39 -2.03 -14.90
N VAL A 107 6.09 -0.86 -14.34
CA VAL A 107 6.96 -0.21 -13.35
C VAL A 107 7.16 -1.08 -12.13
N TYR A 108 8.29 -0.94 -11.46
CA TYR A 108 8.59 -1.74 -10.28
C TYR A 108 7.60 -1.44 -9.15
N SER A 109 7.55 -0.20 -8.67
CA SER A 109 6.62 0.27 -7.64
C SER A 109 5.77 1.41 -8.17
N VAL A 110 4.46 1.20 -8.28
CA VAL A 110 3.54 2.23 -8.83
C VAL A 110 3.59 3.51 -8.00
N VAL A 111 3.62 3.39 -6.68
CA VAL A 111 3.67 4.49 -5.73
C VAL A 111 4.86 4.32 -4.78
N THR A 112 5.55 5.42 -4.48
CA THR A 112 6.57 5.46 -3.43
C THR A 112 6.27 6.58 -2.44
N ILE A 113 6.52 6.32 -1.16
CA ILE A 113 6.40 7.31 -0.09
C ILE A 113 7.63 7.18 0.81
N GLY A 114 8.36 8.27 1.05
CA GLY A 114 9.53 8.28 1.92
C GLY A 114 9.48 9.43 2.93
N ALA A 115 9.99 9.20 4.16
CA ALA A 115 10.08 10.23 5.20
C ALA A 115 8.78 11.05 5.42
N ALA A 116 7.64 10.37 5.44
CA ALA A 116 6.31 10.95 5.57
C ALA A 116 5.83 11.03 7.03
N ASP A 117 5.07 12.06 7.37
CA ASP A 117 4.32 12.14 8.63
C ASP A 117 2.85 11.77 8.41
N ALA A 118 2.03 11.92 9.46
CA ALA A 118 0.60 11.58 9.41
C ALA A 118 -0.24 12.57 8.58
N ASP A 119 0.33 13.69 8.13
CA ASP A 119 -0.32 14.62 7.21
C ASP A 119 -0.19 14.13 5.75
N THR A 120 0.75 13.21 5.45
CA THR A 120 0.84 12.56 4.13
C THR A 120 -0.32 11.58 3.95
N ARG A 121 -1.11 11.76 2.89
CA ARG A 121 -2.29 10.93 2.64
C ARG A 121 -2.40 10.49 1.18
N LEU A 122 -2.76 9.22 0.98
CA LEU A 122 -3.19 8.68 -0.30
C LEU A 122 -4.58 8.05 -0.14
N ASP A 123 -5.58 8.57 -0.84
CA ASP A 123 -6.99 8.23 -0.55
C ASP A 123 -7.83 8.06 -1.82
N GLY A 124 -8.52 6.92 -1.94
CA GLY A 124 -9.50 6.69 -3.00
C GLY A 124 -8.91 6.29 -4.36
N PHE A 125 -7.82 5.52 -4.36
CA PHE A 125 -7.15 5.06 -5.58
C PHE A 125 -7.23 3.55 -5.78
N VAL A 126 -7.34 3.13 -7.03
CA VAL A 126 -6.94 1.79 -7.44
C VAL A 126 -5.46 1.84 -7.82
N ILE A 127 -4.62 1.02 -7.19
CA ILE A 127 -3.17 0.94 -7.42
C ILE A 127 -2.87 -0.44 -7.97
N ALA A 128 -2.48 -0.51 -9.24
CA ALA A 128 -2.45 -1.77 -9.96
C ALA A 128 -1.27 -1.92 -10.92
N HIS A 129 -0.96 -3.17 -11.24
CA HIS A 129 -0.01 -3.54 -12.30
C HIS A 129 1.44 -3.11 -12.06
N GLY A 130 1.87 -3.01 -10.80
CA GLY A 130 3.29 -2.97 -10.50
C GLY A 130 3.95 -4.34 -10.67
N ASN A 131 5.24 -4.38 -11.03
CA ASN A 131 6.01 -5.60 -11.22
C ASN A 131 7.46 -5.45 -10.70
N ALA A 132 7.66 -5.56 -9.38
CA ALA A 132 8.97 -5.46 -8.73
C ALA A 132 9.69 -6.83 -8.63
N PHE A 133 10.16 -7.37 -9.75
CA PHE A 133 10.80 -8.70 -9.82
C PHE A 133 12.25 -8.70 -10.33
N ASP A 134 12.96 -7.56 -10.26
CA ASP A 134 14.32 -7.48 -10.82
C ASP A 134 15.42 -8.02 -9.87
N LYS A 135 16.68 -7.93 -10.29
CA LYS A 135 17.84 -8.06 -9.42
C LYS A 135 18.03 -6.79 -8.60
N GLY A 136 18.55 -6.95 -7.39
CA GLY A 136 18.76 -5.86 -6.43
C GLY A 136 19.08 -6.44 -5.06
N ASP A 137 19.36 -5.59 -4.09
CA ASP A 137 19.60 -6.02 -2.71
C ASP A 137 18.29 -6.22 -1.93
N ASP A 138 18.40 -6.72 -0.71
CA ASP A 138 17.25 -6.83 0.18
C ASP A 138 16.68 -5.44 0.53
N GLY A 139 15.38 -5.27 0.27
CA GLY A 139 14.68 -4.00 0.46
C GLY A 139 14.81 -3.02 -0.70
N ASP A 140 15.41 -3.41 -1.82
CA ASP A 140 15.45 -2.60 -3.05
C ASP A 140 14.01 -2.45 -3.64
N PRO A 141 13.54 -1.24 -3.97
CA PRO A 141 12.23 -1.02 -4.58
C PRO A 141 12.05 -1.75 -5.93
N HIS A 142 13.12 -2.11 -6.64
CA HIS A 142 13.02 -2.91 -7.87
C HIS A 142 12.61 -4.38 -7.61
N ARG A 143 12.62 -4.80 -6.33
CA ARG A 143 12.30 -6.15 -5.87
C ARG A 143 11.11 -6.22 -4.92
N CYS A 144 10.61 -5.07 -4.48
CA CYS A 144 9.75 -4.98 -3.32
C CYS A 144 8.58 -4.01 -3.57
N GLY A 145 7.36 -4.40 -3.19
CA GLY A 145 6.21 -3.49 -3.17
C GLY A 145 5.77 -3.08 -4.58
N GLY A 146 5.10 -3.98 -5.30
CA GLY A 146 4.65 -3.71 -6.67
C GLY A 146 3.72 -2.50 -6.76
N GLY A 147 2.74 -2.43 -5.87
CA GLY A 147 1.81 -1.29 -5.80
C GLY A 147 2.37 -0.10 -5.03
N LEU A 148 2.88 -0.32 -3.82
CA LEU A 148 3.35 0.73 -2.92
C LEU A 148 4.61 0.32 -2.16
N TYR A 149 5.61 1.19 -2.19
CA TYR A 149 6.79 1.10 -1.35
C TYR A 149 6.82 2.26 -0.36
N VAL A 150 6.78 1.95 0.95
CA VAL A 150 6.91 2.96 2.02
C VAL A 150 8.29 2.86 2.67
N ASP A 151 9.10 3.90 2.49
CA ASP A 151 10.48 3.98 2.98
C ASP A 151 10.60 4.77 4.29
N GLY A 152 10.73 4.03 5.39
CA GLY A 152 11.11 4.55 6.70
C GLY A 152 12.61 4.43 7.00
N SER A 153 13.45 3.93 6.08
CA SER A 153 14.85 3.59 6.40
C SER A 153 15.77 4.79 6.67
N LYS A 154 15.36 5.98 6.22
CA LYS A 154 16.08 7.26 6.42
C LYS A 154 15.42 8.18 7.45
N GLY A 155 14.46 7.68 8.23
CA GLY A 155 13.73 8.49 9.21
C GLY A 155 12.48 7.81 9.76
N ALA A 156 11.38 8.53 9.83
CA ALA A 156 10.07 7.97 10.13
C ALA A 156 9.14 8.13 8.91
N ALA A 157 8.40 7.08 8.59
CA ALA A 157 7.33 7.09 7.60
C ALA A 157 6.02 6.67 8.28
N ARG A 158 5.06 7.61 8.33
CA ARG A 158 3.76 7.46 9.01
C ARG A 158 2.57 7.88 8.14
N PRO A 159 2.54 7.56 6.82
CA PRO A 159 1.46 8.01 5.95
C PRO A 159 0.12 7.36 6.30
N VAL A 160 -0.97 8.01 5.92
CA VAL A 160 -2.32 7.46 5.96
C VAL A 160 -2.74 7.03 4.56
N ILE A 161 -3.05 5.74 4.40
CA ILE A 161 -3.54 5.15 3.16
C ILE A 161 -5.00 4.76 3.39
N ALA A 162 -5.91 5.35 2.64
CA ALA A 162 -7.35 5.21 2.90
C ALA A 162 -8.14 4.86 1.63
N HIS A 163 -9.14 3.99 1.73
CA HIS A 163 -10.04 3.66 0.61
C HIS A 163 -9.30 3.29 -0.69
N CYS A 164 -8.12 2.68 -0.56
CA CYS A 164 -7.32 2.26 -1.70
C CYS A 164 -7.53 0.78 -2.00
N VAL A 165 -7.54 0.43 -3.28
CA VAL A 165 -7.57 -0.95 -3.76
C VAL A 165 -6.22 -1.27 -4.41
N PHE A 166 -5.44 -2.12 -3.77
CA PHE A 166 -4.21 -2.68 -4.34
C PHE A 166 -4.55 -3.96 -5.07
N ARG A 167 -4.48 -3.97 -6.40
CA ARG A 167 -4.87 -5.15 -7.19
C ARG A 167 -3.87 -5.54 -8.25
N ASN A 168 -3.70 -6.85 -8.46
CA ASN A 168 -2.89 -7.41 -9.54
C ASN A 168 -1.46 -6.83 -9.58
N ASN A 169 -0.88 -6.58 -8.40
CA ASN A 169 0.52 -6.18 -8.28
C ASN A 169 1.36 -7.43 -8.04
N THR A 170 2.53 -7.45 -8.68
CA THR A 170 3.51 -8.52 -8.52
C THR A 170 4.82 -7.95 -7.99
N ALA A 171 5.45 -8.67 -7.07
CA ALA A 171 6.80 -8.37 -6.62
C ALA A 171 7.54 -9.64 -6.26
N ARG A 172 8.84 -9.55 -5.98
CA ARG A 172 9.54 -10.66 -5.32
C ARG A 172 9.14 -10.74 -3.85
N VAL A 173 8.97 -9.60 -3.19
CA VAL A 173 8.58 -9.49 -1.76
C VAL A 173 7.55 -8.37 -1.59
N GLY A 174 6.44 -8.64 -0.91
CA GLY A 174 5.35 -7.68 -0.76
C GLY A 174 4.68 -7.40 -2.10
N GLY A 175 3.87 -8.32 -2.62
CA GLY A 175 3.32 -8.26 -3.98
C GLY A 175 2.63 -6.92 -4.27
N ALA A 176 1.83 -6.45 -3.33
CA ALA A 176 1.29 -5.09 -3.34
C ALA A 176 2.19 -4.10 -2.62
N VAL A 177 2.54 -4.36 -1.35
CA VAL A 177 3.10 -3.34 -0.46
C VAL A 177 4.36 -3.83 0.21
N TYR A 178 5.37 -2.98 0.23
CA TYR A 178 6.55 -3.16 1.05
C TYR A 178 6.68 -2.02 2.06
N LEU A 179 6.80 -2.39 3.33
CA LEU A 179 6.95 -1.45 4.44
C LEU A 179 8.36 -1.55 5.00
N ASN A 180 9.22 -0.63 4.57
CA ASN A 180 10.62 -0.62 4.95
C ASN A 180 10.85 0.17 6.26
N GLY A 181 10.87 -0.52 7.39
CA GLY A 181 11.30 0.02 8.67
C GLY A 181 12.78 -0.20 8.98
N ARG A 182 13.57 -0.78 8.07
CA ARG A 182 14.97 -1.14 8.37
C ARG A 182 15.80 0.07 8.76
N ARG A 183 16.53 0.00 9.88
CA ARG A 183 17.37 1.10 10.40
C ARG A 183 16.61 2.40 10.72
N GLY A 184 15.29 2.39 10.63
CA GLY A 184 14.43 3.56 10.85
C GLY A 184 13.07 3.17 11.38
N THR A 185 12.02 3.87 10.97
CA THR A 185 10.66 3.65 11.47
C THR A 185 9.61 3.71 10.37
N CYS A 186 8.81 2.65 10.22
CA CYS A 186 7.72 2.59 9.25
C CYS A 186 6.40 2.18 9.96
N GLU A 187 5.51 3.15 10.16
CA GLU A 187 4.28 3.00 10.93
C GLU A 187 3.09 3.61 10.18
N PRO A 188 2.77 3.12 8.96
CA PRO A 188 1.63 3.59 8.19
C PRO A 188 0.31 3.11 8.79
N LEU A 189 -0.75 3.87 8.54
CA LEU A 189 -2.13 3.48 8.81
C LEU A 189 -2.83 3.16 7.49
N PHE A 190 -3.32 1.93 7.36
CA PHE A 190 -4.23 1.51 6.29
C PHE A 190 -5.65 1.45 6.84
N VAL A 191 -6.58 2.14 6.20
CA VAL A 191 -7.99 2.18 6.61
C VAL A 191 -8.93 2.00 5.41
N HIS A 192 -9.88 1.07 5.49
CA HIS A 192 -10.78 0.75 4.38
C HIS A 192 -10.06 0.39 3.07
N CYS A 193 -8.90 -0.27 3.18
CA CYS A 193 -8.14 -0.71 2.00
C CYS A 193 -8.45 -2.15 1.62
N ARG A 194 -8.37 -2.45 0.32
CA ARG A 194 -8.50 -3.81 -0.22
C ARG A 194 -7.20 -4.22 -0.90
N PHE A 195 -6.80 -5.46 -0.71
CA PHE A 195 -5.61 -6.08 -1.31
C PHE A 195 -6.06 -7.34 -2.05
N GLU A 196 -6.12 -7.28 -3.38
CA GLU A 196 -6.79 -8.28 -4.24
C GLU A 196 -5.84 -8.87 -5.28
N GLY A 197 -5.72 -10.19 -5.33
CA GLY A 197 -5.02 -10.86 -6.44
C GLY A 197 -3.55 -10.43 -6.57
N ASN A 198 -2.90 -10.03 -5.46
CA ASN A 198 -1.49 -9.64 -5.49
C ASN A 198 -0.61 -10.86 -5.28
N LYS A 199 0.56 -10.86 -5.93
CA LYS A 199 1.46 -12.02 -5.97
C LYS A 199 2.87 -11.64 -5.56
N ALA A 200 3.42 -12.38 -4.60
CA ALA A 200 4.84 -12.33 -4.28
C ALA A 200 5.55 -13.61 -4.69
N GLY A 201 6.75 -13.51 -5.26
CA GLY A 201 7.57 -14.69 -5.54
C GLY A 201 8.03 -15.40 -4.26
N VAL A 202 8.23 -14.66 -3.16
CA VAL A 202 8.78 -15.21 -1.91
C VAL A 202 7.88 -14.90 -0.74
N ASP A 203 7.86 -13.67 -0.25
CA ASP A 203 7.24 -13.33 1.04
C ASP A 203 6.16 -12.26 0.88
N GLY A 204 4.99 -12.47 1.47
CA GLY A 204 3.93 -11.48 1.64
C GLY A 204 3.20 -11.22 0.33
N GLY A 205 2.22 -12.05 -0.01
CA GLY A 205 1.53 -11.96 -1.31
C GLY A 205 0.89 -10.59 -1.52
N ALA A 206 0.34 -10.01 -0.46
CA ALA A 206 -0.02 -8.59 -0.45
C ALA A 206 1.10 -7.73 0.15
N VAL A 207 1.44 -7.95 1.42
CA VAL A 207 2.22 -7.00 2.21
C VAL A 207 3.41 -7.71 2.86
N PHE A 208 4.58 -7.08 2.76
CA PHE A 208 5.75 -7.43 3.56
C PHE A 208 6.14 -6.28 4.49
N THR A 209 6.27 -6.59 5.78
CA THR A 209 6.70 -5.65 6.82
C THR A 209 8.13 -5.96 7.24
N ASP A 210 9.08 -5.08 6.89
CA ASP A 210 10.50 -5.26 7.20
C ASP A 210 10.98 -4.33 8.33
N ALA A 211 11.22 -4.88 9.51
CA ALA A 211 11.88 -4.20 10.62
C ALA A 211 13.29 -4.72 10.91
N ARG A 212 13.92 -5.44 9.96
CA ARG A 212 15.30 -5.94 10.11
C ARG A 212 16.31 -4.80 10.29
N ASP A 213 17.57 -5.15 10.55
CA ASP A 213 18.68 -4.19 10.76
C ASP A 213 18.44 -3.19 11.90
N GLY A 214 17.85 -3.64 13.02
CA GLY A 214 17.58 -2.79 14.18
C GLY A 214 16.47 -1.76 13.95
N GLY A 215 15.64 -1.96 12.93
CA GLY A 215 14.52 -1.09 12.59
C GLY A 215 13.26 -1.26 13.44
N SER A 216 12.26 -0.43 13.17
CA SER A 216 10.92 -0.52 13.75
C SER A 216 9.86 -0.46 12.64
N ALA A 217 8.96 -1.43 12.60
CA ALA A 217 7.80 -1.39 11.71
C ALA A 217 6.54 -1.77 12.46
N LYS A 218 5.58 -0.84 12.53
CA LYS A 218 4.35 -0.99 13.33
C LYS A 218 3.11 -0.56 12.54
N PRO A 219 2.84 -1.18 11.37
CA PRO A 219 1.68 -0.84 10.58
C PRO A 219 0.37 -1.24 11.26
N VAL A 220 -0.66 -0.47 10.99
CA VAL A 220 -2.03 -0.72 11.46
C VAL A 220 -2.94 -0.88 10.26
N PHE A 221 -3.72 -1.96 10.24
CA PHE A 221 -4.77 -2.24 9.26
C PHE A 221 -6.13 -2.20 9.95
N ARG A 222 -7.01 -1.29 9.53
CA ARG A 222 -8.36 -1.14 10.08
C ARG A 222 -9.39 -1.26 8.97
N PHE A 223 -10.39 -2.11 9.16
CA PHE A 223 -11.45 -2.30 8.16
C PHE A 223 -10.90 -2.70 6.78
N CYS A 224 -9.79 -3.44 6.76
CA CYS A 224 -9.14 -3.84 5.53
C CYS A 224 -9.60 -5.23 5.07
N HIS A 225 -9.37 -5.52 3.80
CA HIS A 225 -9.67 -6.83 3.21
C HIS A 225 -8.46 -7.34 2.42
N PHE A 226 -8.01 -8.55 2.70
CA PHE A 226 -6.98 -9.27 1.95
C PHE A 226 -7.60 -10.48 1.26
N GLU A 227 -7.72 -10.42 -0.07
CA GLU A 227 -8.43 -11.39 -0.89
C GLU A 227 -7.52 -11.96 -1.98
N GLU A 228 -7.48 -13.29 -2.11
CA GLU A 228 -6.83 -13.97 -3.24
C GLU A 228 -5.35 -13.58 -3.45
N ASN A 229 -4.63 -13.26 -2.38
CA ASN A 229 -3.20 -12.95 -2.48
C ASN A 229 -2.37 -14.24 -2.36
N GLU A 230 -1.27 -14.30 -3.11
CA GLU A 230 -0.45 -15.51 -3.25
C GLU A 230 1.05 -15.23 -2.98
N ALA A 231 1.69 -16.10 -2.19
CA ALA A 231 3.14 -16.08 -2.01
C ALA A 231 3.73 -17.46 -1.70
N THR A 232 5.06 -17.56 -1.58
CA THR A 232 5.67 -18.76 -0.97
C THR A 232 5.42 -18.78 0.54
N TYR A 233 5.59 -17.65 1.22
CA TYR A 233 5.31 -17.49 2.65
C TYR A 233 4.37 -16.30 2.88
N GLY A 234 3.38 -16.47 3.77
CA GLY A 234 2.42 -15.42 4.10
C GLY A 234 1.59 -14.99 2.89
N GLY A 235 0.52 -15.72 2.58
CA GLY A 235 -0.29 -15.46 1.39
C GLY A 235 -0.79 -14.02 1.33
N ALA A 236 -1.14 -13.43 2.47
CA ALA A 236 -1.42 -11.99 2.59
C ALA A 236 -0.24 -11.21 3.17
N LEU A 237 0.15 -11.51 4.42
CA LEU A 237 1.08 -10.71 5.22
C LEU A 237 2.29 -11.53 5.64
N VAL A 238 3.49 -10.96 5.47
CA VAL A 238 4.70 -11.44 6.15
C VAL A 238 5.31 -10.32 6.99
N ASN A 239 5.77 -10.69 8.18
CA ASN A 239 6.39 -9.77 9.13
C ASN A 239 7.77 -10.28 9.51
N ALA A 240 8.79 -9.44 9.34
CA ALA A 240 10.18 -9.80 9.63
C ALA A 240 10.84 -8.75 10.52
N ALA A 241 11.29 -9.16 11.71
CA ALA A 241 11.96 -8.25 12.65
C ALA A 241 13.49 -8.41 12.68
N GLY A 242 14.03 -9.61 12.46
CA GLY A 242 15.46 -9.85 12.71
C GLY A 242 15.86 -9.42 14.13
N ASN A 243 16.77 -8.44 14.24
CA ASN A 243 17.16 -7.82 15.51
C ASN A 243 16.36 -6.54 15.88
N GLY A 244 15.44 -6.06 15.04
CA GLY A 244 14.55 -4.91 15.28
C GLY A 244 13.19 -5.28 15.90
N GLU A 245 12.17 -4.45 15.66
CA GLU A 245 10.81 -4.59 16.20
C GLU A 245 9.74 -4.50 15.10
N CYS A 246 9.03 -5.61 14.84
CA CYS A 246 7.87 -5.69 13.97
C CYS A 246 6.61 -5.98 14.80
N MET A 247 5.69 -5.02 14.87
CA MET A 247 4.39 -5.19 15.57
C MET A 247 3.25 -4.76 14.66
N VAL A 248 2.66 -5.73 13.95
CA VAL A 248 1.51 -5.47 13.09
C VAL A 248 0.23 -5.53 13.90
N THR A 249 -0.68 -4.60 13.64
CA THR A 249 -2.03 -4.60 14.23
C THR A 249 -3.07 -4.68 13.13
N ALA A 250 -3.99 -5.64 13.21
CA ALA A 250 -5.15 -5.74 12.35
C ALA A 250 -6.42 -5.70 13.21
N GLU A 251 -7.31 -4.76 12.89
CA GLU A 251 -8.58 -4.55 13.57
C GLU A 251 -9.70 -4.60 12.53
N GLN A 252 -10.72 -5.40 12.80
CA GLN A 252 -11.89 -5.55 11.91
C GLN A 252 -11.50 -5.82 10.46
N THR A 253 -10.49 -6.67 10.28
CA THR A 253 -9.87 -6.95 8.97
C THR A 253 -10.19 -8.37 8.55
N ALA A 254 -10.48 -8.56 7.27
CA ALA A 254 -10.80 -9.86 6.67
C ALA A 254 -9.63 -10.40 5.84
N PHE A 255 -9.37 -11.70 5.96
CA PHE A 255 -8.40 -12.45 5.18
C PHE A 255 -9.13 -13.62 4.51
N HIS A 256 -9.37 -13.52 3.21
CA HIS A 256 -10.11 -14.50 2.44
C HIS A 256 -9.26 -15.07 1.30
N HIS A 257 -9.32 -16.37 1.10
CA HIS A 257 -8.76 -17.01 -0.11
C HIS A 257 -7.27 -16.73 -0.36
N ASN A 258 -6.49 -16.36 0.66
CA ASN A 258 -5.06 -16.14 0.48
C ASN A 258 -4.32 -17.48 0.48
N MET A 259 -3.28 -17.60 -0.33
CA MET A 259 -2.56 -18.84 -0.58
C MET A 259 -1.06 -18.67 -0.30
N ALA A 260 -0.48 -19.62 0.46
CA ALA A 260 0.95 -19.69 0.67
C ALA A 260 1.49 -21.06 0.26
N LEU A 261 2.54 -21.13 -0.56
CA LEU A 261 3.10 -22.41 -1.01
C LEU A 261 3.77 -23.21 0.13
N ALA A 262 4.29 -22.53 1.15
CA ALA A 262 5.09 -23.16 2.21
C ALA A 262 4.54 -22.94 3.62
N LYS A 263 4.30 -21.69 4.06
CA LYS A 263 3.78 -21.41 5.41
C LYS A 263 2.96 -20.13 5.46
N GLY A 264 1.97 -20.12 6.35
CA GLY A 264 1.14 -18.95 6.67
C GLY A 264 0.19 -18.59 5.53
N GLY A 265 -0.85 -19.40 5.33
CA GLY A 265 -1.84 -19.16 4.25
C GLY A 265 -2.38 -17.73 4.21
N ALA A 266 -2.54 -17.08 5.38
CA ALA A 266 -2.81 -15.64 5.46
C ALA A 266 -1.59 -14.84 5.98
N ILE A 267 -1.15 -15.12 7.21
CA ILE A 267 -0.15 -14.32 7.91
C ILE A 267 1.03 -15.21 8.33
N TYR A 268 2.26 -14.71 8.14
CA TYR A 268 3.47 -15.37 8.61
C TYR A 268 4.40 -14.39 9.34
N ASP A 269 4.57 -14.61 10.65
CA ASP A 269 5.53 -13.89 11.49
C ASP A 269 6.88 -14.65 11.48
N VAL A 270 7.88 -14.10 10.79
CA VAL A 270 9.22 -14.70 10.70
C VAL A 270 9.88 -14.69 12.07
N ASN A 271 10.18 -15.88 12.59
CA ASN A 271 10.73 -16.08 13.94
C ASN A 271 9.89 -15.38 15.02
N ALA A 272 8.58 -15.68 15.03
CA ALA A 272 7.61 -15.13 15.96
C ALA A 272 8.17 -15.01 17.39
N SER A 273 8.13 -13.80 17.93
CA SER A 273 8.74 -13.47 19.23
C SER A 273 8.06 -12.23 19.82
N ARG A 274 8.50 -11.78 21.00
CA ARG A 274 8.03 -10.49 21.52
C ARG A 274 8.35 -9.31 20.59
N ARG A 275 9.35 -9.46 19.72
CA ARG A 275 9.79 -8.46 18.75
C ARG A 275 9.15 -8.61 17.38
N CYS A 276 8.53 -9.74 17.06
CA CYS A 276 7.86 -9.99 15.77
C CYS A 276 6.53 -10.65 16.06
N ARG A 277 5.43 -9.87 16.05
CA ARG A 277 4.09 -10.40 16.31
C ARG A 277 2.99 -9.62 15.60
N THR A 278 1.93 -10.32 15.26
CA THR A 278 0.67 -9.74 14.80
C THR A 278 -0.37 -9.72 15.93
N GLN A 279 -1.02 -8.57 16.14
CA GLN A 279 -2.17 -8.39 17.02
C GLN A 279 -3.44 -8.35 16.18
N LEU A 280 -4.42 -9.17 16.55
CA LEU A 280 -5.66 -9.36 15.79
C LEU A 280 -6.85 -9.06 16.71
N THR A 281 -7.72 -8.14 16.27
CA THR A 281 -8.97 -7.80 16.95
C THR A 281 -10.11 -7.86 15.94
N ASP A 282 -11.16 -8.62 16.24
CA ASP A 282 -12.37 -8.74 15.39
C ASP A 282 -12.08 -9.07 13.92
N CYS A 283 -11.04 -9.87 13.66
CA CYS A 283 -10.63 -10.24 12.32
C CYS A 283 -11.31 -11.53 11.84
N ILE A 284 -11.53 -11.64 10.53
CA ILE A 284 -12.13 -12.81 9.87
C ILE A 284 -11.05 -13.51 9.04
N PHE A 285 -11.00 -14.84 9.14
CA PHE A 285 -10.13 -15.69 8.31
C PHE A 285 -10.98 -16.77 7.65
N GLU A 286 -11.08 -16.75 6.34
CA GLU A 286 -11.83 -17.75 5.56
C GLU A 286 -10.99 -18.28 4.39
N ARG A 287 -10.95 -19.60 4.23
CA ARG A 287 -10.35 -20.28 3.06
C ARG A 287 -8.92 -19.83 2.72
N ASN A 288 -8.12 -19.53 3.74
CA ASN A 288 -6.69 -19.27 3.55
C ASN A 288 -5.94 -20.60 3.56
N LEU A 289 -5.32 -20.95 2.44
CA LEU A 289 -4.77 -22.29 2.22
C LEU A 289 -3.24 -22.26 2.23
N PRO A 290 -2.57 -23.15 2.98
CA PRO A 290 -1.29 -23.64 2.52
C PRO A 290 -1.51 -24.45 1.25
N ASP A 291 -0.67 -24.29 0.22
CA ASP A 291 -0.61 -25.26 -0.89
C ASP A 291 -0.41 -26.67 -0.29
N ASP A 292 -0.91 -27.69 -1.00
CA ASP A 292 -1.40 -29.01 -0.55
C ASP A 292 -0.36 -29.92 0.17
N HIS A 293 0.74 -29.35 0.67
CA HIS A 293 1.87 -30.00 1.30
C HIS A 293 2.34 -29.37 2.63
N SER A 294 1.66 -28.36 3.19
CA SER A 294 2.09 -27.76 4.48
C SER A 294 0.97 -27.57 5.51
N GLU A 295 1.27 -27.89 6.77
CA GLU A 295 0.36 -27.71 7.89
C GLU A 295 -0.03 -26.23 8.06
N VAL A 296 -1.32 -25.98 8.31
CA VAL A 296 -1.89 -24.66 8.65
C VAL A 296 -1.20 -24.12 9.91
N PHE A 297 -0.13 -23.35 9.75
CA PHE A 297 0.49 -22.67 10.88
C PHE A 297 -0.24 -21.35 11.15
N MET A 298 -1.34 -21.45 11.90
CA MET A 298 -1.94 -20.31 12.59
C MET A 298 -0.98 -19.93 13.73
N GLY A 299 -0.17 -18.89 13.54
CA GLY A 299 0.78 -18.42 14.55
C GLY A 299 0.08 -18.16 15.89
N TYR A 300 0.70 -18.59 17.00
CA TYR A 300 0.25 -18.31 18.36
C TYR A 300 0.24 -16.79 18.61
N SER A 301 -0.89 -16.13 18.33
CA SER A 301 -1.27 -14.90 19.02
C SER A 301 -2.20 -15.29 20.16
N SER A 302 -2.13 -14.58 21.28
CA SER A 302 -3.00 -14.78 22.44
C SER A 302 -4.46 -14.50 22.05
N MET A 303 -5.15 -15.50 21.51
CA MET A 303 -6.50 -15.38 20.97
C MET A 303 -7.53 -15.41 22.08
N ASN A 304 -8.31 -14.34 22.18
CA ASN A 304 -9.59 -14.37 22.87
C ASN A 304 -10.58 -15.14 22.00
N ARG A 305 -11.25 -16.12 22.61
CA ARG A 305 -11.96 -17.24 21.97
C ARG A 305 -13.35 -16.87 21.41
N GLN A 306 -13.52 -15.71 20.79
CA GLN A 306 -14.81 -15.31 20.23
C GLN A 306 -14.72 -15.17 18.71
N LEU A 307 -15.54 -15.99 18.04
CA LEU A 307 -15.87 -15.98 16.61
C LEU A 307 -14.91 -16.71 15.64
N TYR A 308 -14.71 -18.00 15.88
CA TYR A 308 -14.51 -18.93 14.75
C TYR A 308 -15.86 -19.47 14.29
N ARG A 309 -16.36 -19.02 13.13
CA ARG A 309 -17.27 -19.86 12.34
C ARG A 309 -16.40 -20.75 11.45
N LEU A 310 -16.12 -21.95 11.95
CA LEU A 310 -15.72 -23.05 11.10
C LEU A 310 -16.97 -23.46 10.31
N ASP A 311 -17.17 -22.89 9.12
CA ASP A 311 -18.04 -23.55 8.14
C ASP A 311 -17.31 -24.80 7.66
N ARG A 312 -17.49 -25.89 8.42
CA ARG A 312 -17.35 -27.22 7.85
C ARG A 312 -18.49 -27.38 6.87
N GLY A 313 -18.23 -27.07 5.60
CA GLY A 313 -19.06 -27.50 4.50
C GLY A 313 -19.29 -29.00 4.65
N LYS A 314 -20.54 -29.37 4.91
CA LYS A 314 -21.03 -30.71 4.65
C LYS A 314 -21.15 -30.82 3.14
N GLU A 315 -20.39 -31.74 2.55
CA GLU A 315 -20.89 -32.84 1.70
C GLU A 315 -19.77 -33.86 1.51
#